data_AF-S3DY12-F1
#
_entry.id   AF-S3DY12-F1
#
_cell.length_a   1.000
_cell.length_b   1.000
_cell.length_c   1.000
_cell.angle_alpha   90.00
_cell.angle_beta   90.00
_cell.angle_gamma   90.00
#
_symmetry.space_group_name_H-M   'P 1'
#
loop_
_entity.id
_entity.type
_entity.pdbx_description
1 polymer ?
#
loop_
_entity_poly.entity_id
_entity_poly.type
_entity_poly.pdbx_seq_one_letter_code
_entity_poly.pdbx_strand_id
1 'polypeptide(L)'
;MHFSHIALVGLFIEATAAISAKNFIYIVPDGYGPASQTLARDYASLLLNGENPKRPVTYQLPVDKLIIGSVRTQASDSLVTDSAASATAFACGIKTYNAAIGVDDNVQPVGSILEAAKLEGFKTGLIATSRITHATPACYAAHVAHRDSEAKIAEHEIGYGHPLGRVVDLLMGGGRGFFTPQTTAGSSRKDNLNLLDIAKNSGYHVFTDRNGFDLLRNGLGQAAKLPYMGLFTNSHMSYEIDRDPAVEPSLQEMTEAAINTLTAATADSKKGKSQLLN
;
A
#
# COMPACT_ATOMS: atom_id res chain seq x y z
N MET A 1 26.60 -68.75 2.37
CA MET A 1 26.84 -67.40 2.93
C MET A 1 26.12 -66.41 2.03
N HIS A 2 25.01 -65.86 2.52
CA HIS A 2 24.24 -64.79 1.90
C HIS A 2 24.93 -63.44 2.12
N PHE A 3 24.89 -62.54 1.14
CA PHE A 3 24.77 -61.11 1.40
C PHE A 3 23.94 -60.46 0.28
N SER A 4 22.62 -60.50 0.44
CA SER A 4 21.69 -59.64 -0.30
C SER A 4 21.90 -58.20 0.15
N HIS A 5 22.32 -57.33 -0.76
CA HIS A 5 22.40 -55.89 -0.51
C HIS A 5 21.02 -55.28 -0.76
N ILE A 6 20.27 -55.01 0.31
CA ILE A 6 19.05 -54.22 0.28
C ILE A 6 19.47 -52.76 0.30
N ALA A 7 19.29 -52.05 -0.82
CA ALA A 7 19.38 -50.60 -0.86
C ALA A 7 18.05 -50.02 -0.36
N LEU A 8 18.04 -49.50 0.87
CA LEU A 8 16.92 -48.76 1.42
C LEU A 8 17.01 -47.31 0.92
N VAL A 9 16.24 -46.97 -0.12
CA VAL A 9 16.06 -45.57 -0.54
C VAL A 9 15.07 -44.94 0.42
N GLY A 10 15.59 -44.29 1.48
CA GLY A 10 14.79 -43.45 2.35
C GLY A 10 14.43 -42.16 1.64
N LEU A 11 13.18 -42.03 1.20
CA LEU A 11 12.61 -40.73 0.83
C LEU A 11 12.44 -39.92 2.12
N PHE A 12 13.41 -39.06 2.43
CA PHE A 12 13.21 -37.98 3.38
C PHE A 12 12.37 -36.91 2.70
N ILE A 13 11.05 -36.99 2.86
CA ILE A 13 10.17 -35.83 2.64
C ILE A 13 10.41 -34.92 3.84
N GLU A 14 11.36 -33.99 3.73
CA GLU A 14 11.35 -32.82 4.58
C GLU A 14 10.08 -32.05 4.23
N ALA A 15 9.03 -32.25 5.02
CA ALA A 15 7.93 -31.31 5.08
C ALA A 15 8.51 -30.01 5.66
N THR A 16 9.03 -29.14 4.78
CA THR A 16 9.23 -27.74 5.13
C THR A 16 7.88 -27.24 5.60
N ALA A 17 7.72 -27.04 6.92
CA ALA A 17 6.55 -26.39 7.46
C ALA A 17 6.42 -25.05 6.71
N ALA A 18 5.39 -24.94 5.87
CA ALA A 18 5.09 -23.70 5.18
C ALA A 18 4.93 -22.63 6.26
N ILE A 19 5.81 -21.64 6.28
CA ILE A 19 5.69 -20.49 7.18
C ILE A 19 4.34 -19.84 6.84
N SER A 20 3.34 -20.04 7.70
CA SER A 20 2.04 -19.41 7.55
C SER A 20 2.13 -18.00 8.12
N ALA A 21 2.38 -17.01 7.25
CA ALA A 21 2.32 -15.62 7.64
C ALA A 21 0.87 -15.25 8.02
N LYS A 22 0.67 -14.72 9.23
CA LYS A 22 -0.60 -14.15 9.65
C LYS A 22 -0.82 -12.78 9.00
N ASN A 23 0.22 -11.96 8.94
CA ASN A 23 0.13 -10.61 8.40
C ASN A 23 1.07 -10.46 7.20
N PHE A 24 0.65 -9.65 6.24
CA PHE A 24 1.43 -9.28 5.08
C PHE A 24 1.54 -7.75 5.01
N ILE A 25 2.75 -7.23 5.16
CA ILE A 25 3.01 -5.80 4.99
C ILE A 25 3.90 -5.66 3.77
N TYR A 26 3.46 -4.84 2.81
CA TYR A 26 4.23 -4.55 1.61
C TYR A 26 4.44 -3.05 1.51
N ILE A 27 5.71 -2.66 1.37
CA ILE A 27 6.12 -1.26 1.32
C ILE A 27 6.64 -1.00 -0.08
N VAL A 28 6.09 0.01 -0.76
CA VAL A 28 6.48 0.41 -2.11
C VAL A 28 7.14 1.77 -2.08
N PRO A 29 8.48 1.82 -1.99
CA PRO A 29 9.20 3.08 -2.13
C PRO A 29 9.29 3.43 -3.63
N ASP A 30 8.34 4.22 -4.13
CA ASP A 30 8.23 4.59 -5.55
C ASP A 30 9.54 5.28 -6.05
N GLY A 31 10.10 4.79 -7.16
CA GLY A 31 11.37 5.27 -7.71
C GLY A 31 12.64 4.91 -6.90
N TYR A 32 12.54 4.06 -5.88
CA TYR A 32 13.67 3.74 -4.99
C TYR A 32 14.52 2.57 -5.51
N GLY A 33 15.51 2.92 -6.33
CA GLY A 33 16.55 1.98 -6.79
C GLY A 33 17.77 1.90 -5.86
N PRO A 34 18.78 1.07 -6.21
CA PRO A 34 20.00 0.91 -5.41
C PRO A 34 20.77 2.22 -5.15
N ALA A 35 20.73 3.16 -6.11
CA ALA A 35 21.33 4.48 -5.96
C ALA A 35 20.60 5.30 -4.88
N SER A 36 19.27 5.32 -4.90
CA SER A 36 18.44 6.00 -3.89
C SER A 36 18.65 5.40 -2.49
N GLN A 37 18.78 4.08 -2.39
CA GLN A 37 19.09 3.40 -1.12
C GLN A 37 20.45 3.81 -0.56
N THR A 38 21.46 3.90 -1.43
CA THR A 38 22.80 4.35 -1.03
C THR A 38 22.78 5.80 -0.57
N LEU A 39 22.12 6.69 -1.31
CA LEU A 39 21.96 8.09 -0.92
C LEU A 39 21.26 8.24 0.43
N ALA A 40 20.16 7.50 0.67
CA ALA A 40 19.43 7.53 1.94
C ALA A 40 20.32 7.07 3.11
N ARG A 41 21.14 6.03 2.88
CA ARG A 41 22.08 5.51 3.88
C ARG A 41 23.15 6.51 4.24
N ASP A 42 23.75 7.14 3.24
CA ASP A 42 24.80 8.14 3.44
C ASP A 42 24.25 9.36 4.17
N TYR A 43 23.06 9.84 3.76
CA TYR A 43 22.37 10.94 4.44
C TYR A 43 22.09 10.62 5.92
N ALA A 44 21.55 9.44 6.21
CA ALA A 44 21.29 9.00 7.58
C ALA A 44 22.58 8.89 8.42
N SER A 45 23.67 8.40 7.82
CA SER A 45 24.98 8.29 8.49
C SER A 45 25.52 9.67 8.88
N LEU A 46 25.42 10.66 7.97
CA LEU A 46 25.83 12.04 8.26
C LEU A 46 25.02 12.66 9.40
N LEU A 47 23.70 12.44 9.42
CA LEU A 47 22.82 13.00 10.46
C LEU A 47 23.01 12.34 11.82
N LEU A 48 23.05 11.01 11.88
CA LEU A 48 23.01 10.25 13.13
C LEU A 48 24.37 10.16 13.82
N ASN A 49 25.45 10.08 13.04
CA ASN A 49 26.78 9.85 13.57
C ASN A 49 27.68 11.10 13.46
N GLY A 50 27.19 12.21 12.90
CA GLY A 50 27.94 13.46 12.75
C GLY A 50 29.15 13.33 11.81
N GLU A 51 29.04 12.47 10.82
CA GLU A 51 30.19 11.97 10.08
C GLU A 51 30.73 12.92 9.02
N ASN A 52 32.01 12.71 8.71
CA ASN A 52 32.71 13.41 7.65
C ASN A 52 32.55 12.62 6.33
N PRO A 53 32.04 13.22 5.24
CA PRO A 53 31.98 12.57 3.93
C PRO A 53 33.34 12.00 3.44
N LYS A 54 34.46 12.51 3.96
CA LYS A 54 35.82 12.03 3.66
C LYS A 54 36.22 10.78 4.45
N ARG A 55 35.47 10.41 5.50
CA ARG A 55 35.69 9.24 6.37
C ARG A 55 34.35 8.69 6.91
N PRO A 56 33.47 8.15 6.04
CA PRO A 56 32.15 7.69 6.45
C PRO A 56 32.23 6.42 7.31
N VAL A 57 31.33 6.32 8.29
CA VAL A 57 30.99 5.14 9.09
C VAL A 57 29.51 4.82 8.85
N THR A 58 29.26 3.90 7.94
CA THR A 58 27.91 3.69 7.43
C THR A 58 26.93 3.21 8.50
N TYR A 59 25.85 3.97 8.71
CA TYR A 59 24.68 3.53 9.45
C TYR A 59 23.92 2.46 8.66
N GLN A 60 23.61 1.32 9.27
CA GLN A 60 22.82 0.27 8.64
C GLN A 60 21.33 0.63 8.70
N LEU A 61 20.71 0.90 7.54
CA LEU A 61 19.28 1.17 7.47
C LEU A 61 18.47 -0.08 7.88
N PRO A 62 17.23 0.07 8.37
CA PRO A 62 16.36 -1.07 8.63
C PRO A 62 16.19 -2.00 7.42
N VAL A 63 16.10 -1.46 6.20
CA VAL A 63 15.98 -2.23 4.95
C VAL A 63 17.22 -3.07 4.64
N ASP A 64 18.42 -2.63 5.09
CA ASP A 64 19.67 -3.36 4.87
C ASP A 64 19.77 -4.66 5.68
N LYS A 65 18.86 -4.86 6.64
CA LYS A 65 18.78 -6.07 7.47
C LYS A 65 17.85 -7.13 6.87
N LEU A 66 17.12 -6.80 5.80
CA LEU A 66 16.19 -7.69 5.12
C LEU A 66 16.91 -8.50 4.02
N ILE A 67 16.26 -9.56 3.53
CA ILE A 67 16.75 -10.30 2.36
C ILE A 67 16.65 -9.40 1.13
N ILE A 68 17.75 -9.30 0.39
CA ILE A 68 17.85 -8.46 -0.80
C ILE A 68 17.83 -9.34 -2.05
N GLY A 69 17.00 -8.96 -3.02
CA GLY A 69 16.92 -9.57 -4.34
C GLY A 69 16.95 -8.52 -5.45
N SER A 70 16.95 -8.97 -6.70
CA SER A 70 16.81 -8.10 -7.87
C SER A 70 15.53 -8.43 -8.62
N VAL A 71 14.93 -7.41 -9.25
CA VAL A 71 13.70 -7.52 -10.02
C VAL A 71 13.88 -6.89 -11.40
N ARG A 72 13.26 -7.48 -12.42
CA ARG A 72 13.24 -6.92 -13.79
C ARG A 72 11.93 -6.14 -13.99
N THR A 73 12.03 -4.84 -14.13
CA THR A 73 10.88 -3.92 -14.00
C THR A 73 10.21 -3.53 -15.31
N GLN A 74 10.66 -3.99 -16.48
CA GLN A 74 10.08 -3.55 -17.75
C GLN A 74 8.56 -3.81 -17.83
N ALA A 75 7.84 -2.89 -18.47
CA ALA A 75 6.43 -3.05 -18.85
C ALA A 75 6.31 -3.98 -20.07
N SER A 76 5.09 -4.31 -20.50
CA SER A 76 4.87 -5.09 -21.73
C SER A 76 5.22 -4.29 -23.00
N ASP A 77 5.10 -2.96 -22.93
CA ASP A 77 5.26 -2.02 -24.05
C ASP A 77 6.50 -1.12 -23.95
N SER A 78 7.26 -1.19 -22.86
CA SER A 78 8.42 -0.33 -22.62
C SER A 78 9.49 -0.99 -21.75
N LEU A 79 10.76 -0.77 -22.11
CA LEU A 79 11.91 -1.12 -21.27
C LEU A 79 11.97 -0.31 -19.97
N VAL A 80 11.40 0.90 -20.00
CA VAL A 80 11.27 1.79 -18.83
C VAL A 80 9.79 1.83 -18.44
N THR A 81 9.47 1.13 -17.35
CA THR A 81 8.11 1.09 -16.79
C THR A 81 7.75 2.42 -16.13
N ASP A 82 6.45 2.68 -16.04
CA ASP A 82 5.89 3.66 -15.12
C ASP A 82 5.40 2.97 -13.82
N SER A 83 4.92 3.77 -12.87
CA SER A 83 4.38 3.28 -11.59
C SER A 83 3.15 2.38 -11.76
N ALA A 84 2.35 2.57 -12.82
CA ALA A 84 1.09 1.85 -13.02
C ALA A 84 1.33 0.41 -13.48
N ALA A 85 2.14 0.21 -14.52
CA ALA A 85 2.50 -1.12 -15.00
C ALA A 85 3.28 -1.93 -13.95
N SER A 86 4.20 -1.27 -13.24
CA SER A 86 4.98 -1.91 -12.18
C SER A 86 4.13 -2.29 -10.97
N ALA A 87 3.24 -1.41 -10.50
CA ALA A 87 2.33 -1.72 -9.41
C ALA A 87 1.31 -2.80 -9.80
N THR A 88 0.83 -2.84 -11.05
CA THR A 88 0.00 -3.96 -11.55
C THR A 88 0.77 -5.28 -11.51
N ALA A 89 2.06 -5.29 -11.87
CA ALA A 89 2.89 -6.49 -11.74
C ALA A 89 3.06 -6.95 -10.30
N PHE A 90 3.27 -6.04 -9.35
CA PHE A 90 3.38 -6.38 -7.94
C PHE A 90 2.05 -6.75 -7.28
N ALA A 91 0.95 -6.14 -7.71
CA ALA A 91 -0.37 -6.35 -7.14
C ALA A 91 -1.06 -7.59 -7.70
N CYS A 92 -1.02 -7.77 -9.03
CA CYS A 92 -1.81 -8.76 -9.76
C CYS A 92 -0.95 -9.92 -10.31
N GLY A 93 0.37 -9.83 -10.20
CA GLY A 93 1.29 -10.89 -10.64
C GLY A 93 1.47 -11.00 -12.16
N ILE A 94 1.02 -9.99 -12.93
CA ILE A 94 1.16 -9.94 -14.39
C ILE A 94 1.77 -8.63 -14.86
N LYS A 95 2.59 -8.67 -15.91
CA LYS A 95 3.07 -7.46 -16.58
C LYS A 95 2.00 -6.96 -17.56
N THR A 96 1.95 -5.64 -17.72
CA THR A 96 1.00 -4.93 -18.59
C THR A 96 1.65 -3.65 -19.13
N TYR A 97 0.92 -2.88 -19.93
CA TYR A 97 1.38 -1.65 -20.57
C TYR A 97 1.45 -0.47 -19.59
N ASN A 98 2.29 0.51 -19.87
CA ASN A 98 2.39 1.73 -19.07
C ASN A 98 1.03 2.43 -18.92
N ALA A 99 0.76 3.03 -17.76
CA ALA A 99 -0.52 3.63 -17.37
C ALA A 99 -1.67 2.67 -17.05
N ALA A 100 -1.55 1.35 -17.25
CA ALA A 100 -2.58 0.38 -16.87
C ALA A 100 -2.68 0.23 -15.34
N ILE A 101 -3.92 0.25 -14.82
CA ILE A 101 -4.21 0.04 -13.38
C ILE A 101 -5.01 -1.25 -13.24
N GLY A 102 -4.39 -2.32 -12.74
CA GLY A 102 -5.08 -3.57 -12.43
C GLY A 102 -5.74 -4.23 -13.65
N VAL A 103 -5.23 -4.00 -14.86
CA VAL A 103 -5.73 -4.61 -16.09
C VAL A 103 -4.60 -5.25 -16.91
N ASP A 104 -4.91 -6.29 -17.68
CA ASP A 104 -3.98 -6.89 -18.64
C ASP A 104 -3.82 -6.05 -19.92
N ASP A 105 -3.00 -6.53 -20.87
CA ASP A 105 -2.77 -5.85 -22.16
C ASP A 105 -4.04 -5.72 -23.03
N ASN A 106 -5.10 -6.49 -22.73
CA ASN A 106 -6.41 -6.40 -23.39
C ASN A 106 -7.42 -5.56 -22.59
N VAL A 107 -6.94 -4.83 -21.58
CA VAL A 107 -7.75 -3.97 -20.70
C VAL A 107 -8.78 -4.78 -19.88
N GLN A 108 -8.53 -6.08 -19.68
CA GLN A 108 -9.37 -6.92 -18.83
C GLN A 108 -8.93 -6.80 -17.37
N PRO A 109 -9.86 -6.60 -16.42
CA PRO A 109 -9.54 -6.57 -14.99
C PRO A 109 -8.81 -7.84 -14.52
N VAL A 110 -7.74 -7.66 -13.76
CA VAL A 110 -6.98 -8.75 -13.13
C VAL A 110 -6.94 -8.60 -11.62
N GLY A 111 -7.27 -9.68 -10.91
CA GLY A 111 -7.38 -9.66 -9.46
C GLY A 111 -6.06 -9.32 -8.75
N SER A 112 -6.14 -8.42 -7.78
CA SER A 112 -5.02 -8.00 -6.94
C SER A 112 -4.88 -8.89 -5.70
N ILE A 113 -3.68 -8.92 -5.13
CA ILE A 113 -3.40 -9.60 -3.86
C ILE A 113 -4.23 -9.03 -2.69
N LEU A 114 -4.57 -7.73 -2.73
CA LEU A 114 -5.39 -7.10 -1.68
C LEU A 114 -6.84 -7.59 -1.77
N GLU A 115 -7.37 -7.74 -2.99
CA GLU A 115 -8.69 -8.31 -3.23
C GLU A 115 -8.76 -9.78 -2.81
N ALA A 116 -7.74 -10.56 -3.19
CA ALA A 116 -7.61 -11.95 -2.75
C ALA A 116 -7.58 -12.06 -1.22
N ALA A 117 -6.81 -11.20 -0.55
CA ALA A 117 -6.78 -11.16 0.91
C ALA A 117 -8.13 -10.77 1.52
N LYS A 118 -8.83 -9.78 0.95
CA LYS A 118 -10.17 -9.42 1.40
C LYS A 118 -11.14 -10.59 1.31
N LEU A 119 -11.14 -11.31 0.18
CA LEU A 119 -11.99 -12.49 -0.04
C LEU A 119 -11.68 -13.60 0.95
N GLU A 120 -10.40 -13.78 1.33
CA GLU A 120 -9.96 -14.71 2.36
C GLU A 120 -10.26 -14.25 3.81
N GLY A 121 -10.90 -13.09 3.97
CA GLY A 121 -11.33 -12.52 5.25
C GLY A 121 -10.25 -11.72 5.98
N PHE A 122 -9.18 -11.30 5.30
CA PHE A 122 -8.18 -10.40 5.87
C PHE A 122 -8.80 -9.01 6.10
N LYS A 123 -8.27 -8.30 7.09
CA LYS A 123 -8.42 -6.84 7.17
C LYS A 123 -7.39 -6.18 6.28
N THR A 124 -7.82 -5.26 5.42
CA THR A 124 -6.99 -4.68 4.37
C THR A 124 -6.76 -3.18 4.59
N GLY A 125 -5.56 -2.70 4.28
CA GLY A 125 -5.18 -1.31 4.42
C GLY A 125 -4.35 -0.79 3.24
N LEU A 126 -4.64 0.44 2.82
CA LEU A 126 -3.85 1.24 1.89
C LEU A 126 -3.40 2.53 2.57
N ILE A 127 -2.11 2.79 2.57
CA ILE A 127 -1.52 4.06 3.00
C ILE A 127 -0.66 4.58 1.87
N ALA A 128 -0.68 5.88 1.63
CA ALA A 128 0.25 6.53 0.74
C ALA A 128 0.49 7.99 1.18
N THR A 129 1.68 8.53 0.90
CA THR A 129 1.93 9.98 0.96
C THR A 129 1.49 10.69 -0.34
N SER A 130 1.26 9.95 -1.41
CA SER A 130 0.69 10.50 -2.64
C SER A 130 -0.80 10.81 -2.49
N ARG A 131 -1.43 11.26 -3.57
CA ARG A 131 -2.86 11.01 -3.73
C ARG A 131 -3.09 9.52 -3.56
N ILE A 132 -4.08 9.15 -2.78
CA ILE A 132 -4.38 7.73 -2.58
C ILE A 132 -4.85 7.06 -3.87
N THR A 133 -5.39 7.84 -4.81
CA THR A 133 -5.79 7.45 -6.17
C THR A 133 -4.64 7.39 -7.18
N HIS A 134 -3.40 7.69 -6.76
CA HIS A 134 -2.23 7.60 -7.62
C HIS A 134 -1.95 6.15 -8.03
N ALA A 135 -1.20 5.94 -9.11
CA ALA A 135 -1.05 4.64 -9.75
C ALA A 135 -0.67 3.48 -8.79
N THR A 136 0.30 3.71 -7.91
CA THR A 136 0.82 2.67 -6.99
C THR A 136 -0.25 2.11 -6.05
N PRO A 137 -0.90 2.91 -5.18
CA PRO A 137 -2.02 2.43 -4.37
C PRO A 137 -3.23 1.96 -5.20
N ALA A 138 -3.52 2.63 -6.32
CA ALA A 138 -4.68 2.30 -7.17
C ALA A 138 -4.65 0.86 -7.71
N CYS A 139 -3.48 0.34 -8.10
CA CYS A 139 -3.36 -1.01 -8.69
C CYS A 139 -3.76 -2.14 -7.74
N TYR A 140 -3.93 -1.86 -6.45
CA TYR A 140 -4.37 -2.85 -5.47
C TYR A 140 -5.88 -2.84 -5.23
N ALA A 141 -6.60 -1.80 -5.66
CA ALA A 141 -8.02 -1.63 -5.35
C ALA A 141 -8.89 -1.16 -6.54
N ALA A 142 -8.30 -0.95 -7.72
CA ALA A 142 -9.01 -0.46 -8.89
C ALA A 142 -8.58 -1.16 -10.17
N HIS A 143 -9.46 -1.10 -11.17
CA HIS A 143 -9.25 -1.63 -12.51
C HIS A 143 -9.69 -0.56 -13.51
N VAL A 144 -8.73 0.13 -14.11
CA VAL A 144 -9.00 1.16 -15.13
C VAL A 144 -7.95 1.11 -16.22
N ALA A 145 -8.35 1.44 -17.45
CA ALA A 145 -7.48 1.42 -18.62
C ALA A 145 -6.32 2.42 -18.55
N HIS A 146 -6.47 3.48 -17.76
CA HIS A 146 -5.50 4.57 -17.68
C HIS A 146 -5.44 5.19 -16.28
N ARG A 147 -4.24 5.35 -15.75
CA ARG A 147 -3.92 5.87 -14.41
C ARG A 147 -4.53 7.24 -14.10
N ASP A 148 -4.72 8.09 -15.11
CA ASP A 148 -5.33 9.42 -14.93
C ASP A 148 -6.85 9.36 -14.67
N SER A 149 -7.46 8.18 -14.71
CA SER A 149 -8.87 7.98 -14.35
C SER A 149 -9.08 8.02 -12.82
N GLU A 150 -8.39 8.92 -12.11
CA GLU A 150 -8.33 8.99 -10.65
C GLU A 150 -9.71 9.18 -10.00
N ALA A 151 -10.64 9.87 -10.66
CA ALA A 151 -12.03 9.97 -10.19
C ALA A 151 -12.73 8.60 -10.15
N LYS A 152 -12.43 7.71 -11.10
CA LYS A 152 -12.96 6.35 -11.16
C LYS A 152 -12.22 5.40 -10.21
N ILE A 153 -10.92 5.63 -10.03
CA ILE A 153 -10.12 4.92 -9.02
C ILE A 153 -10.68 5.22 -7.61
N ALA A 154 -10.96 6.49 -7.30
CA ALA A 154 -11.56 6.90 -6.03
C ALA A 154 -12.89 6.19 -5.72
N GLU A 155 -13.71 5.98 -6.75
CA GLU A 155 -14.95 5.20 -6.64
C GLU A 155 -14.65 3.76 -6.23
N HIS A 156 -13.72 3.11 -6.94
CA HIS A 156 -13.34 1.73 -6.69
C HIS A 156 -12.74 1.50 -5.31
N GLU A 157 -11.88 2.41 -4.84
CA GLU A 157 -11.22 2.32 -3.52
C GLU A 157 -12.19 2.27 -2.34
N ILE A 158 -13.33 2.95 -2.44
CA ILE A 158 -14.39 2.91 -1.41
C ILE A 158 -15.43 1.81 -1.67
N GLY A 159 -15.24 1.00 -2.72
CA GLY A 159 -16.16 -0.05 -3.15
C GLY A 159 -17.36 0.43 -3.97
N TYR A 160 -17.39 1.69 -4.40
CA TYR A 160 -18.46 2.23 -5.24
C TYR A 160 -18.23 1.83 -6.71
N GLY A 161 -19.11 0.99 -7.24
CA GLY A 161 -18.98 0.47 -8.61
C GLY A 161 -17.89 -0.59 -8.78
N HIS A 162 -17.16 -0.95 -7.73
CA HIS A 162 -16.19 -2.04 -7.72
C HIS A 162 -16.93 -3.40 -7.69
N PRO A 163 -16.57 -4.39 -8.53
CA PRO A 163 -17.32 -5.65 -8.64
C PRO A 163 -17.32 -6.49 -7.35
N LEU A 164 -16.29 -6.34 -6.52
CA LEU A 164 -16.17 -7.02 -5.23
C LEU A 164 -16.67 -6.17 -4.05
N GLY A 165 -17.28 -5.00 -4.32
CA GLY A 165 -17.60 -4.02 -3.30
C GLY A 165 -16.35 -3.49 -2.60
N ARG A 166 -16.43 -3.23 -1.28
CA ARG A 166 -15.31 -2.68 -0.51
C ARG A 166 -14.21 -3.71 -0.27
N VAL A 167 -13.06 -3.49 -0.91
CA VAL A 167 -11.85 -4.30 -0.73
C VAL A 167 -10.79 -3.67 0.17
N VAL A 168 -10.94 -2.39 0.52
CA VAL A 168 -10.03 -1.64 1.42
C VAL A 168 -10.76 -1.30 2.72
N ASP A 169 -10.36 -1.85 3.87
CA ASP A 169 -10.98 -1.49 5.16
C ASP A 169 -10.42 -0.20 5.77
N LEU A 170 -9.15 0.11 5.47
CA LEU A 170 -8.43 1.27 5.99
C LEU A 170 -7.75 1.99 4.83
N LEU A 171 -7.97 3.29 4.70
CA LEU A 171 -7.40 4.07 3.61
C LEU A 171 -6.87 5.42 4.11
N MET A 172 -5.57 5.73 3.93
CA MET A 172 -5.02 7.01 4.36
C MET A 172 -4.05 7.61 3.33
N GLY A 173 -4.15 8.91 3.09
CA GLY A 173 -3.21 9.64 2.25
C GLY A 173 -3.69 11.03 1.83
N GLY A 174 -3.21 11.52 0.69
CA GLY A 174 -3.73 12.71 0.04
C GLY A 174 -4.87 12.40 -0.95
N GLY A 175 -5.25 13.40 -1.74
CA GLY A 175 -6.13 13.22 -2.91
C GLY A 175 -7.60 13.50 -2.66
N ARG A 176 -7.95 14.23 -1.59
CA ARG A 176 -9.34 14.58 -1.26
C ARG A 176 -10.10 15.22 -2.42
N GLY A 177 -9.41 15.90 -3.34
CA GLY A 177 -10.03 16.50 -4.52
C GLY A 177 -10.80 15.50 -5.40
N PHE A 178 -10.39 14.22 -5.46
CA PHE A 178 -11.10 13.20 -6.23
C PHE A 178 -12.33 12.60 -5.53
N PHE A 179 -12.56 12.97 -4.27
CA PHE A 179 -13.66 12.47 -3.46
C PHE A 179 -14.77 13.50 -3.19
N THR A 180 -14.55 14.77 -3.56
CA THR A 180 -15.51 15.86 -3.38
C THR A 180 -16.14 16.26 -4.72
N PRO A 181 -17.42 16.71 -4.74
CA PRO A 181 -18.09 17.07 -5.98
C PRO A 181 -17.44 18.31 -6.62
N GLN A 182 -17.58 18.47 -7.94
CA GLN A 182 -16.97 19.57 -8.71
C GLN A 182 -17.29 20.98 -8.19
N THR A 183 -18.40 21.13 -7.44
CA THR A 183 -18.81 22.40 -6.82
C THR A 183 -17.99 22.75 -5.57
N THR A 184 -17.20 21.81 -5.04
CA THR A 184 -16.34 22.02 -3.87
C THR A 184 -15.01 22.63 -4.32
N ALA A 185 -14.59 23.70 -3.65
CA ALA A 185 -13.28 24.31 -3.89
C ALA A 185 -12.14 23.28 -3.71
N GLY A 186 -11.25 23.17 -4.71
CA GLY A 186 -10.17 22.20 -4.72
C GLY A 186 -10.58 20.78 -5.14
N SER A 187 -11.82 20.56 -5.59
CA SER A 187 -12.21 19.32 -6.25
C SER A 187 -11.45 19.12 -7.56
N SER A 188 -11.16 17.86 -7.87
CA SER A 188 -10.60 17.37 -9.13
C SER A 188 -11.62 16.55 -9.92
N ARG A 189 -12.84 16.37 -9.39
CA ARG A 189 -13.94 15.70 -10.10
C ARG A 189 -14.57 16.64 -11.13
N LYS A 190 -15.17 16.04 -12.17
CA LYS A 190 -15.95 16.73 -13.21
C LYS A 190 -17.45 16.44 -13.12
N ASP A 191 -17.87 15.82 -12.02
CA ASP A 191 -19.24 15.44 -11.71
C ASP A 191 -19.63 15.94 -10.32
N ASN A 192 -20.89 15.70 -9.92
CA ASN A 192 -21.41 16.10 -8.62
C ASN A 192 -21.39 14.97 -7.58
N LEU A 193 -20.59 13.91 -7.78
CA LEU A 193 -20.52 12.83 -6.81
C LEU A 193 -19.72 13.25 -5.57
N ASN A 194 -20.32 13.09 -4.39
CA ASN A 194 -19.63 13.23 -3.12
C ASN A 194 -19.27 11.85 -2.56
N LEU A 195 -18.07 11.37 -2.90
CA LEU A 195 -17.59 10.07 -2.46
C LEU A 195 -17.34 10.02 -0.95
N LEU A 196 -17.06 11.16 -0.29
CA LEU A 196 -16.94 11.19 1.17
C LEU A 196 -18.25 10.83 1.86
N ASP A 197 -19.38 11.34 1.35
CA ASP A 197 -20.69 11.02 1.91
C ASP A 197 -21.13 9.60 1.54
N ILE A 198 -20.83 9.14 0.31
CA ILE A 198 -21.04 7.74 -0.07
C ILE A 198 -20.24 6.80 0.83
N ALA A 199 -18.96 7.12 1.12
CA ALA A 199 -18.12 6.34 2.02
C ALA A 199 -18.72 6.29 3.43
N LYS A 200 -19.14 7.42 4.00
CA LYS A 200 -19.83 7.46 5.31
C LYS A 200 -21.08 6.59 5.32
N ASN A 201 -21.91 6.70 4.28
CA ASN A 201 -23.15 5.91 4.16
C ASN A 201 -22.88 4.41 3.99
N SER A 202 -21.71 4.04 3.45
CA SER A 202 -21.24 2.64 3.38
C SER A 202 -20.54 2.15 4.66
N GLY A 203 -20.46 2.99 5.70
CA GLY A 203 -19.96 2.65 7.03
C GLY A 203 -18.53 3.08 7.32
N TYR A 204 -17.87 3.83 6.44
CA TYR A 204 -16.56 4.41 6.77
C TYR A 204 -16.69 5.49 7.85
N HIS A 205 -15.79 5.44 8.83
CA HIS A 205 -15.45 6.64 9.58
C HIS A 205 -14.53 7.51 8.70
N VAL A 206 -14.94 8.74 8.40
CA VAL A 206 -14.22 9.64 7.46
C VAL A 206 -13.68 10.85 8.21
N PHE A 207 -12.38 11.10 8.09
CA PHE A 207 -11.72 12.32 8.56
C PHE A 207 -10.80 12.87 7.47
N THR A 208 -10.54 14.18 7.50
CA THR A 208 -9.83 14.85 6.41
C THR A 208 -8.79 15.88 6.86
N ASP A 209 -8.38 15.81 8.12
CA ASP A 209 -7.43 16.74 8.73
C ASP A 209 -6.66 16.07 9.88
N ARG A 210 -5.66 16.79 10.41
CA ARG A 210 -4.86 16.37 11.55
C ARG A 210 -5.69 16.06 12.79
N ASN A 211 -6.67 16.90 13.10
CA ASN A 211 -7.48 16.75 14.31
C ASN A 211 -8.26 15.43 14.28
N GLY A 212 -8.84 15.09 13.13
CA GLY A 212 -9.53 13.81 12.94
C GLY A 212 -8.56 12.62 12.99
N PHE A 213 -7.35 12.76 12.45
CA PHE A 213 -6.30 11.74 12.60
C PHE A 213 -5.92 11.49 14.07
N ASP A 214 -5.75 12.55 14.87
CA ASP A 214 -5.35 12.44 16.27
C ASP A 214 -6.41 11.74 17.14
N LEU A 215 -7.69 11.71 16.70
CA LEU A 215 -8.75 10.92 17.34
C LEU A 215 -8.52 9.41 17.25
N LEU A 216 -7.73 8.93 16.28
CA LEU A 216 -7.33 7.53 16.20
C LEU A 216 -6.50 7.11 17.41
N ARG A 217 -5.86 8.08 18.11
CA ARG A 217 -4.96 7.82 19.26
C ARG A 217 -3.96 6.71 18.92
N ASN A 218 -3.21 6.93 17.83
CA ASN A 218 -2.26 5.96 17.29
C ASN A 218 -2.89 4.59 17.00
N GLY A 219 -4.13 4.57 16.49
CA GLY A 219 -4.86 3.34 16.14
C GLY A 219 -5.48 2.58 17.31
N LEU A 220 -5.48 3.15 18.52
CA LEU A 220 -6.00 2.51 19.74
C LEU A 220 -7.25 3.22 20.29
N GLY A 221 -7.64 4.35 19.70
CA GLY A 221 -8.81 5.13 20.08
C GLY A 221 -10.12 4.59 19.51
N GLN A 222 -11.24 5.09 20.01
CA GLN A 222 -12.58 4.68 19.53
C GLN A 222 -12.84 5.02 18.06
N ALA A 223 -12.16 6.05 17.53
CA ALA A 223 -12.23 6.41 16.11
C ALA A 223 -11.48 5.40 15.21
N ALA A 224 -10.57 4.59 15.77
CA ALA A 224 -9.81 3.56 15.07
C ALA A 224 -10.61 2.27 14.87
N LYS A 225 -11.87 2.40 14.46
CA LYS A 225 -12.78 1.28 14.19
C LYS A 225 -12.96 1.13 12.69
N LEU A 226 -12.58 -0.03 12.15
CA LEU A 226 -12.73 -0.32 10.73
C LEU A 226 -14.22 -0.39 10.31
N PRO A 227 -14.56 0.05 9.09
CA PRO A 227 -13.67 0.68 8.12
C PRO A 227 -13.49 2.19 8.38
N TYR A 228 -12.33 2.75 8.03
CA TYR A 228 -12.11 4.20 8.11
C TYR A 228 -11.21 4.73 6.98
N MET A 229 -11.34 6.03 6.70
CA MET A 229 -10.50 6.73 5.74
C MET A 229 -10.04 8.11 6.22
N GLY A 230 -8.80 8.45 5.90
CA GLY A 230 -8.15 9.73 6.21
C GLY A 230 -7.58 10.40 4.96
N LEU A 231 -8.11 11.55 4.55
CA LEU A 231 -7.62 12.29 3.36
C LEU A 231 -7.16 13.70 3.72
N PHE A 232 -5.85 13.91 3.84
CA PHE A 232 -5.28 15.08 4.53
C PHE A 232 -5.07 16.30 3.63
N THR A 233 -4.86 16.09 2.34
CA THR A 233 -4.65 17.16 1.35
C THR A 233 -5.52 16.95 0.11
N ASN A 234 -5.73 18.02 -0.68
CA ASN A 234 -6.53 17.91 -1.92
C ASN A 234 -5.80 17.14 -3.03
N SER A 235 -4.46 17.14 -3.03
CA SER A 235 -3.59 16.43 -3.98
C SER A 235 -2.61 15.53 -3.21
N HIS A 236 -1.35 15.43 -3.61
CA HIS A 236 -0.32 14.74 -2.82
C HIS A 236 -0.19 15.38 -1.44
N MET A 237 0.27 14.60 -0.45
CA MET A 237 0.72 15.16 0.83
C MET A 237 2.03 15.92 0.61
N SER A 238 2.38 16.78 1.57
CA SER A 238 3.62 17.53 1.56
C SER A 238 4.83 16.59 1.64
N TYR A 239 5.93 16.95 0.97
CA TYR A 239 7.20 16.24 1.18
C TYR A 239 7.63 16.34 2.64
N GLU A 240 8.28 15.30 3.17
CA GLU A 240 8.60 15.23 4.61
C GLU A 240 9.41 16.43 5.11
N ILE A 241 10.31 16.98 4.28
CA ILE A 241 11.12 18.17 4.64
C ILE A 241 10.29 19.47 4.72
N ASP A 242 9.18 19.54 3.99
CA ASP A 242 8.29 20.70 3.90
C ASP A 242 7.01 20.53 4.75
N ARG A 243 6.79 19.33 5.30
CA ARG A 243 5.58 18.96 6.03
C ARG A 243 5.48 19.73 7.34
N ASP A 244 4.33 20.36 7.58
CA ASP A 244 3.96 20.85 8.91
C ASP A 244 3.30 19.71 9.72
N PRO A 245 3.94 19.21 10.80
CA PRO A 245 3.37 18.13 11.61
C PRO A 245 2.06 18.48 12.30
N ALA A 246 1.76 19.77 12.49
CA ALA A 246 0.49 20.22 13.05
C ALA A 246 -0.67 20.15 12.04
N VAL A 247 -0.38 19.97 10.74
CA VAL A 247 -1.37 19.96 9.66
C VAL A 247 -1.51 18.59 9.01
N GLU A 248 -0.41 17.86 8.84
CA GLU A 248 -0.39 16.56 8.15
C GLU A 248 0.33 15.50 9.00
N PRO A 249 -0.23 14.29 9.14
CA PRO A 249 0.50 13.18 9.75
C PRO A 249 1.63 12.70 8.84
N SER A 250 2.73 12.24 9.43
CA SER A 250 3.81 11.58 8.70
C SER A 250 3.39 10.20 8.20
N LEU A 251 4.14 9.66 7.23
CA LEU A 251 4.01 8.26 6.84
C LEU A 251 4.17 7.31 8.03
N GLN A 252 5.10 7.62 8.95
CA GLN A 252 5.31 6.85 10.16
C GLN A 252 4.05 6.82 11.05
N GLU A 253 3.48 7.99 11.36
CA GLU A 253 2.26 8.09 12.19
C GLU A 253 1.09 7.33 11.56
N MET A 254 0.87 7.49 10.24
CA MET A 254 -0.19 6.76 9.52
C MET A 254 0.04 5.24 9.59
N THR A 255 1.27 4.80 9.37
CA THR A 255 1.64 3.38 9.40
C THR A 255 1.41 2.78 10.79
N GLU A 256 1.85 3.47 11.84
CA GLU A 256 1.72 3.01 13.22
C GLU A 256 0.25 2.89 13.63
N ALA A 257 -0.56 3.92 13.32
CA ALA A 257 -1.99 3.89 13.57
C ALA A 257 -2.69 2.73 12.84
N ALA A 258 -2.30 2.44 11.59
CA ALA A 258 -2.86 1.35 10.84
C ALA A 258 -2.45 -0.02 11.35
N ILE A 259 -1.17 -0.24 11.68
CA ILE A 259 -0.70 -1.49 12.26
C ILE A 259 -1.43 -1.76 13.58
N ASN A 260 -1.55 -0.76 14.44
CA ASN A 260 -2.26 -0.89 15.72
C ASN A 260 -3.75 -1.22 15.50
N THR A 261 -4.42 -0.52 14.58
CA THR A 261 -5.82 -0.79 14.23
C THR A 261 -6.01 -2.20 13.70
N LEU A 262 -5.22 -2.60 12.69
CA LEU A 262 -5.33 -3.91 12.03
C LEU A 262 -5.02 -5.04 13.02
N THR A 263 -4.03 -4.85 13.89
CA THR A 263 -3.69 -5.80 14.96
C THR A 263 -4.84 -5.95 15.95
N ALA A 264 -5.40 -4.84 16.44
CA ALA A 264 -6.55 -4.87 17.36
C ALA A 264 -7.78 -5.53 16.72
N ALA A 265 -8.08 -5.19 15.46
CA ALA A 265 -9.21 -5.75 14.72
C ALA A 265 -9.06 -7.25 14.38
N THR A 266 -7.87 -7.82 14.52
CA THR A 266 -7.58 -9.22 14.21
C THR A 266 -7.20 -10.07 15.43
N ALA A 267 -7.14 -9.48 16.64
CA ALA A 267 -6.70 -10.13 17.87
C ALA A 267 -7.51 -11.39 18.24
N ASP A 268 -8.84 -11.35 18.12
CA ASP A 268 -9.73 -12.45 18.50
C ASP A 268 -10.05 -13.43 17.34
N SER A 269 -9.50 -13.17 16.16
CA SER A 269 -9.74 -14.00 15.00
C SER A 269 -8.82 -15.22 15.01
N LYS A 270 -9.38 -16.43 14.99
CA LYS A 270 -8.62 -17.67 14.72
C LYS A 270 -7.87 -17.62 13.37
N LYS A 271 -8.30 -16.72 12.48
CA LYS A 271 -7.69 -16.39 11.19
C LYS A 271 -7.01 -15.01 11.20
N GLY A 272 -6.62 -14.44 12.35
CA GLY A 272 -6.18 -13.04 12.50
C GLY A 272 -5.14 -12.62 11.48
N LYS A 273 -5.63 -12.03 10.39
CA LYS A 273 -4.89 -11.85 9.15
C LYS A 273 -5.13 -10.44 8.66
N SER A 274 -4.04 -9.71 8.48
CA SER A 274 -4.08 -8.34 7.98
C SER A 274 -3.12 -8.17 6.81
N GLN A 275 -3.53 -7.33 5.87
CA GLN A 275 -2.68 -6.90 4.78
C GLN A 275 -2.61 -5.38 4.76
N LEU A 276 -1.39 -4.85 4.87
CA LEU A 276 -1.13 -3.41 4.79
C LEU A 276 -0.21 -3.14 3.60
N LEU A 277 -0.64 -2.24 2.74
CA LEU A 277 0.17 -1.70 1.66
C LEU A 277 0.49 -0.24 2.01
N ASN A 278 1.76 0.11 1.88
CA ASN A 278 2.34 1.36 2.33
C ASN A 278 3.24 1.99 1.28
#